data_AF-A0A0B2PJP3-F1
#
_entry.id   AF-A0A0B2PJP3-F1
#
_cell.length_a   1.000
_cell.length_b   1.000
_cell.length_c   1.000
_cell.angle_alpha   90.00
_cell.angle_beta   90.00
_cell.angle_gamma   90.00
#
_symmetry.space_group_name_H-M   'P 1'
#
loop_
_entity.id
_entity.type
_entity.pdbx_description
1 polymer ?
#
loop_
_entity_poly.entity_id
_entity_poly.type
_entity_poly.pdbx_seq_one_letter_code
_entity_poly.pdbx_strand_id
1 'polypeptide(L)'
;MTFWELAGCEPKFNNLFNDAMASDTQWVSSVVIEKCKGVFDLSESLVDVGGGTGTMAKAIAKSFPKLKCVVFDLPRVVGDLQGTDNIKFVGGDMFEEAFPLADCITLKWVLHNWNDEDCVKLLNKCKEAIPNHGGVIIIEV
;
A
#
# COMPACT_ATOMS: atom_id res chain seq x y z
N MET A 1 21.23 0.26 -12.98
CA MET A 1 20.62 0.70 -11.71
C MET A 1 19.20 1.12 -12.03
N THR A 2 18.21 0.37 -11.52
CA THR A 2 16.79 0.72 -11.61
C THR A 2 16.49 1.91 -10.69
N PHE A 3 15.32 2.53 -10.86
CA PHE A 3 14.85 3.61 -9.99
C PHE A 3 14.86 3.19 -8.51
N TRP A 4 14.38 1.98 -8.22
CA TRP A 4 14.28 1.43 -6.88
C TRP A 4 15.64 1.08 -6.27
N GLU A 5 16.59 0.62 -7.08
CA GLU A 5 17.98 0.40 -6.67
C GLU A 5 18.68 1.72 -6.31
N LEU A 6 18.46 2.79 -7.11
CA LEU A 6 19.00 4.12 -6.82
C LEU A 6 18.46 4.66 -5.49
N ALA A 7 17.15 4.56 -5.25
CA ALA A 7 16.56 4.90 -3.96
C ALA A 7 17.11 4.04 -2.82
N GLY A 8 17.51 2.79 -3.08
CA GLY A 8 18.20 1.95 -2.10
C GLY A 8 19.61 2.44 -1.72
N CYS A 9 20.34 3.02 -2.67
CA CYS A 9 21.71 3.47 -2.47
C CYS A 9 21.82 4.93 -1.99
N GLU A 10 20.82 5.78 -2.27
CA GLU A 10 20.86 7.23 -2.03
C GLU A 10 19.76 7.68 -1.05
N PRO A 11 20.05 7.76 0.26
CA PRO A 11 19.03 8.07 1.28
C PRO A 11 18.30 9.40 1.08
N LYS A 12 19.01 10.43 0.58
CA LYS A 12 18.39 11.74 0.28
C LYS A 12 17.34 11.62 -0.83
N PHE A 13 17.62 10.83 -1.86
CA PHE A 13 16.70 10.59 -2.95
C PHE A 13 15.50 9.77 -2.49
N ASN A 14 15.74 8.71 -1.70
CA ASN A 14 14.68 7.91 -1.09
C ASN A 14 13.70 8.76 -0.25
N ASN A 15 14.24 9.61 0.62
CA ASN A 15 13.43 10.46 1.48
C ASN A 15 12.62 11.48 0.66
N LEU A 16 13.26 12.15 -0.31
CA LEU A 16 12.56 13.08 -1.21
C LEU A 16 11.42 12.41 -1.97
N PHE A 17 11.66 11.20 -2.49
CA PHE A 17 10.63 10.44 -3.20
C PHE A 17 9.47 10.06 -2.27
N ASN A 18 9.77 9.52 -1.09
CA ASN A 18 8.75 9.14 -0.11
C ASN A 18 7.91 10.35 0.36
N ASP A 19 8.54 11.51 0.54
CA ASP A 19 7.84 12.75 0.90
C ASP A 19 6.91 13.22 -0.23
N ALA A 20 7.36 13.13 -1.49
CA ALA A 20 6.54 13.46 -2.65
C ALA A 20 5.30 12.54 -2.75
N MET A 21 5.50 11.22 -2.57
CA MET A 21 4.40 10.25 -2.57
C MET A 21 3.42 10.49 -1.42
N ALA A 22 3.92 10.82 -0.22
CA ALA A 22 3.09 11.18 0.91
C ALA A 22 2.27 12.44 0.63
N SER A 23 2.87 13.48 0.04
CA SER A 23 2.18 14.73 -0.30
C SER A 23 1.01 14.51 -1.27
N ASP A 24 1.20 13.72 -2.33
CA ASP A 24 0.10 13.38 -3.24
C ASP A 24 -1.01 12.59 -2.50
N THR A 25 -0.58 11.59 -1.72
CA THR A 25 -1.50 10.68 -1.03
C THR A 25 -2.37 11.39 0.01
N GLN A 26 -1.91 12.48 0.62
CA GLN A 26 -2.73 13.29 1.53
C GLN A 26 -4.01 13.81 0.85
N TRP A 27 -3.90 14.30 -0.38
CA TRP A 27 -5.05 14.80 -1.12
C TRP A 27 -5.93 13.65 -1.61
N VAL A 28 -5.32 12.63 -2.24
CA VAL A 28 -6.04 11.48 -2.79
C VAL A 28 -6.82 10.70 -1.71
N SER A 29 -6.21 10.48 -0.55
CA SER A 29 -6.86 9.76 0.57
C SER A 29 -8.13 10.46 1.04
N SER A 30 -8.16 11.80 1.04
CA SER A 30 -9.37 12.56 1.40
C SER A 30 -10.52 12.29 0.43
N VAL A 31 -10.23 12.25 -0.87
CA VAL A 31 -11.23 11.95 -1.91
C VAL A 31 -11.71 10.50 -1.81
N VAL A 32 -10.79 9.55 -1.62
CA VAL A 32 -11.11 8.12 -1.49
C VAL A 32 -12.00 7.88 -0.26
N ILE A 33 -11.67 8.47 0.89
CA ILE A 33 -12.47 8.35 2.11
C ILE A 33 -13.85 8.97 1.92
N GLU A 34 -13.96 10.14 1.29
CA GLU A 34 -15.24 10.82 1.12
C GLU A 34 -16.16 10.12 0.10
N LYS A 35 -15.61 9.75 -1.06
CA LYS A 35 -16.39 9.27 -2.21
C LYS A 35 -16.51 7.76 -2.28
N CYS A 36 -15.55 7.03 -1.71
CA CYS A 36 -15.45 5.57 -1.82
C CYS A 36 -15.53 4.85 -0.47
N LYS A 37 -16.06 5.49 0.59
CA LYS A 37 -16.17 4.86 1.93
C LYS A 37 -16.81 3.47 1.94
N GLY A 38 -17.81 3.24 1.07
CA GLY A 38 -18.54 1.98 1.00
C GLY A 38 -17.67 0.78 0.65
N VAL A 39 -16.49 1.01 0.05
CA VAL A 39 -15.51 -0.03 -0.23
C VAL A 39 -14.88 -0.59 1.05
N PHE A 40 -14.84 0.20 2.13
CA PHE A 40 -14.21 -0.19 3.40
C PHE A 40 -15.21 -0.58 4.49
N ASP A 41 -16.50 -0.30 4.32
CA ASP A 41 -17.53 -0.45 5.37
C ASP A 41 -17.72 -1.90 5.87
N LEU A 42 -17.39 -2.91 5.05
CA LEU A 42 -17.56 -4.33 5.38
C LEU A 42 -16.22 -5.07 5.59
N SER A 43 -15.10 -4.36 5.51
CA SER A 43 -13.77 -4.96 5.60
C SER A 43 -13.27 -4.91 7.04
N GLU A 44 -12.64 -5.98 7.51
CA GLU A 44 -11.99 -6.04 8.81
C GLU A 44 -10.47 -5.82 8.68
N SER A 45 -9.92 -6.09 7.50
CA SER A 45 -8.49 -6.04 7.22
C SER A 45 -8.16 -5.43 5.85
N LEU A 46 -7.07 -4.68 5.80
CA LEU A 46 -6.56 -4.04 4.58
C LEU A 46 -5.03 -4.17 4.51
N VAL A 47 -4.50 -4.52 3.34
CA VAL A 47 -3.07 -4.41 3.01
C VAL A 47 -2.89 -3.32 1.96
N ASP A 48 -2.02 -2.35 2.24
CA ASP A 48 -1.59 -1.28 1.33
C ASP A 48 -0.23 -1.66 0.76
N VAL A 49 -0.23 -2.28 -0.42
CA VAL A 49 0.98 -2.80 -1.09
C VAL A 49 1.66 -1.65 -1.83
N GLY A 50 2.97 -1.46 -1.61
CA GLY A 50 3.66 -0.26 -2.06
C GLY A 50 3.17 1.00 -1.34
N GLY A 51 2.65 0.86 -0.12
CA GLY A 51 1.98 1.94 0.62
C GLY A 51 2.92 3.04 1.15
N GLY A 52 4.22 2.95 0.87
CA GLY A 52 5.23 3.92 1.25
C GLY A 52 5.33 4.10 2.76
N THR A 53 5.37 5.35 3.20
CA THR A 53 5.38 5.72 4.63
C THR A 53 4.01 5.58 5.32
N GLY A 54 3.04 4.97 4.63
CA GLY A 54 1.73 4.59 5.16
C GLY A 54 0.69 5.71 5.16
N THR A 55 0.86 6.76 4.35
CA THR A 55 -0.06 7.91 4.36
C THR A 55 -1.51 7.52 4.06
N MET A 56 -1.74 6.64 3.07
CA MET A 56 -3.07 6.14 2.72
C MET A 56 -3.64 5.27 3.85
N ALA A 57 -2.93 4.21 4.24
CA ALA A 57 -3.34 3.33 5.33
C ALA A 57 -3.63 4.08 6.63
N LYS A 58 -2.84 5.10 6.99
CA LYS A 58 -3.09 5.96 8.18
C LYS A 58 -4.39 6.75 8.05
N ALA A 59 -4.67 7.32 6.89
CA ALA A 59 -5.91 8.06 6.66
C ALA A 59 -7.13 7.14 6.73
N ILE A 60 -7.05 5.94 6.13
CA ILE A 60 -8.11 4.94 6.18
C ILE A 60 -8.32 4.45 7.61
N ALA A 61 -7.26 4.02 8.30
CA ALA A 61 -7.32 3.51 9.68
C ALA A 61 -7.89 4.53 10.67
N LYS A 62 -7.69 5.83 10.41
CA LYS A 62 -8.28 6.93 11.20
C LYS A 62 -9.79 7.05 10.97
N SER A 63 -10.24 6.89 9.73
CA SER A 63 -11.66 6.97 9.34
C SER A 63 -12.44 5.69 9.68
N PHE A 64 -11.77 4.55 9.72
CA PHE A 64 -12.34 3.24 10.02
C PHE A 64 -11.56 2.57 11.17
N PRO A 65 -11.78 2.97 12.44
CA PRO A 65 -10.94 2.52 13.57
C PRO A 65 -10.92 1.00 13.82
N LYS A 66 -11.94 0.28 13.33
CA LYS A 66 -12.04 -1.18 13.42
C LYS A 66 -11.19 -1.91 12.37
N LEU A 67 -10.89 -1.24 11.26
CA LEU A 67 -10.11 -1.81 10.15
C LEU A 67 -8.65 -1.96 10.57
N LYS A 68 -8.11 -3.17 10.45
CA LYS A 68 -6.69 -3.46 10.70
C LYS A 68 -5.93 -3.29 9.39
N CYS A 69 -5.05 -2.31 9.36
CA CYS A 69 -4.26 -1.98 8.18
C CYS A 69 -2.83 -2.52 8.29
N VAL A 70 -2.30 -3.03 7.20
CA VAL A 70 -0.90 -3.38 7.04
C VAL A 70 -0.35 -2.57 5.86
N VAL A 71 0.71 -1.81 6.09
CA VAL A 71 1.49 -1.19 5.02
C VAL A 71 2.59 -2.19 4.66
N PHE A 72 2.58 -2.64 3.42
CA PHE A 72 3.59 -3.55 2.87
C PHE A 72 4.45 -2.77 1.88
N ASP A 73 5.73 -2.61 2.16
CA ASP A 73 6.68 -1.94 1.28
C ASP A 73 8.08 -2.52 1.47
N LEU A 74 9.06 -2.05 0.72
CA LEU A 74 10.43 -2.53 0.81
C LEU A 74 11.01 -2.23 2.21
N PRO A 75 11.85 -3.11 2.79
CA PRO A 75 12.35 -2.96 4.16
C PRO A 75 13.00 -1.59 4.46
N ARG A 76 13.66 -0.99 3.47
CA ARG A 76 14.28 0.35 3.60
C ARG A 76 13.28 1.50 3.73
N VAL A 77 12.04 1.31 3.32
CA VAL A 77 10.97 2.33 3.38
C VAL A 77 10.26 2.26 4.73
N VAL A 78 10.00 1.04 5.22
CA VAL A 78 9.15 0.81 6.39
C VAL A 78 9.88 0.32 7.63
N GLY A 79 11.15 -0.07 7.53
CA GLY A 79 11.90 -0.74 8.60
C GLY A 79 12.04 0.07 9.89
N ASP A 80 12.09 1.40 9.79
CA ASP A 80 12.19 2.30 10.94
C ASP A 80 10.83 2.87 11.38
N LEU A 81 9.73 2.48 10.72
CA LEU A 81 8.39 2.99 11.00
C LEU A 81 7.71 2.17 12.08
N GLN A 82 7.15 2.87 13.07
CA GLN A 82 6.37 2.25 14.13
C GLN A 82 4.87 2.34 13.83
N GLY A 83 4.19 1.21 13.99
CA GLY A 83 2.75 1.09 13.84
C GLY A 83 1.96 1.65 15.02
N THR A 84 0.63 1.49 14.94
CA THR A 84 -0.33 1.76 16.02
C THR A 84 -1.18 0.50 16.27
N ASP A 85 -2.16 0.57 17.17
CA ASP A 85 -3.04 -0.57 17.48
C ASP A 85 -3.78 -1.16 16.26
N ASN A 86 -3.98 -0.36 15.21
CA ASN A 86 -4.67 -0.76 13.98
C ASN A 86 -3.85 -0.56 12.70
N ILE A 87 -2.55 -0.24 12.81
CA ILE A 87 -1.63 -0.13 11.67
C ILE A 87 -0.35 -0.91 11.96
N LYS A 88 0.05 -1.78 11.05
CA LYS A 88 1.36 -2.44 11.08
C LYS A 88 2.15 -2.11 9.82
N PHE A 89 3.47 -2.17 9.93
CA PHE A 89 4.41 -2.03 8.83
C PHE A 89 5.11 -3.36 8.62
N VAL A 90 5.15 -3.83 7.38
CA VAL A 90 5.78 -5.10 6.99
C VAL A 90 6.72 -4.82 5.82
N GLY A 91 8.01 -5.10 6.04
CA GLY A 91 9.04 -4.96 5.02
C GLY A 91 9.14 -6.22 4.17
N GLY A 92 9.08 -6.07 2.85
CA GLY A 92 9.24 -7.19 1.92
C GLY A 92 9.27 -6.77 0.44
N ASP A 93 9.63 -7.70 -0.43
CA ASP A 93 9.52 -7.51 -1.88
C ASP A 93 8.17 -8.06 -2.38
N MET A 94 7.37 -7.24 -3.06
CA MET A 94 6.03 -7.60 -3.50
C MET A 94 5.99 -8.66 -4.61
N PHE A 95 7.08 -8.87 -5.33
CA PHE A 95 7.19 -9.93 -6.33
C PHE A 95 7.65 -11.25 -5.72
N GLU A 96 8.46 -11.21 -4.66
CA GLU A 96 9.03 -12.42 -4.05
C GLU A 96 8.19 -12.94 -2.87
N GLU A 97 7.63 -12.07 -2.05
CA GLU A 97 6.97 -12.45 -0.79
C GLU A 97 5.46 -12.58 -0.91
N ALA A 98 4.85 -13.47 -0.13
CA ALA A 98 3.40 -13.58 -0.06
C ALA A 98 2.80 -12.43 0.75
N PHE A 99 1.66 -11.88 0.30
CA PHE A 99 0.98 -10.84 1.05
C PHE A 99 0.27 -11.41 2.28
N PRO A 100 0.20 -10.65 3.39
CA PRO A 100 -0.71 -10.97 4.48
C PRO A 100 -2.15 -11.12 3.96
N LEU A 101 -2.90 -12.07 4.50
CA LEU A 101 -4.31 -12.22 4.17
C LEU A 101 -5.09 -10.97 4.61
N ALA A 102 -5.92 -10.44 3.72
CA ALA A 102 -6.78 -9.30 4.00
C ALA A 102 -8.06 -9.28 3.15
N ASP A 103 -9.11 -8.63 3.65
CA ASP A 103 -10.34 -8.43 2.90
C ASP A 103 -10.13 -7.48 1.71
N CYS A 104 -9.26 -6.48 1.88
CA CYS A 104 -8.92 -5.54 0.82
C CYS A 104 -7.41 -5.43 0.62
N ILE A 105 -7.00 -5.33 -0.64
CA ILE A 105 -5.64 -4.93 -1.02
C ILE A 105 -5.71 -3.63 -1.80
N THR A 106 -4.95 -2.62 -1.37
CA THR A 106 -4.84 -1.34 -2.07
C THR A 106 -3.53 -1.27 -2.82
N LEU A 107 -3.60 -0.80 -4.08
CA LEU A 107 -2.49 -0.53 -4.96
C LEU A 107 -2.66 0.90 -5.48
N LYS A 108 -2.00 1.86 -4.81
CA LYS A 108 -1.98 3.25 -5.25
C LYS A 108 -0.63 3.55 -5.90
N TRP A 109 -0.64 4.00 -7.17
CA TRP A 109 0.60 4.36 -7.88
C TRP A 109 1.64 3.24 -7.89
N VAL A 110 1.16 2.00 -8.05
CA VAL A 110 2.01 0.81 -8.06
C VAL A 110 2.04 0.21 -9.45
N LEU A 111 0.88 -0.05 -10.05
CA LEU A 111 0.79 -0.82 -11.29
C LEU A 111 1.40 -0.05 -12.46
N HIS A 112 1.32 1.28 -12.48
CA HIS A 112 1.92 2.08 -13.54
C HIS A 112 3.45 1.98 -13.64
N ASN A 113 4.12 1.42 -12.63
CA ASN A 113 5.57 1.26 -12.62
C ASN A 113 6.05 0.03 -13.40
N TRP A 114 5.13 -0.86 -13.78
CA TRP A 114 5.45 -2.20 -14.27
C TRP A 114 4.84 -2.47 -15.65
N ASN A 115 5.43 -3.43 -16.36
CA ASN A 115 4.84 -3.97 -17.59
C ASN A 115 3.61 -4.84 -17.28
N ASP A 116 2.88 -5.23 -18.32
CA ASP A 116 1.66 -6.03 -18.20
C ASP A 116 1.92 -7.40 -17.55
N GLU A 117 3.03 -8.06 -17.87
CA GLU A 117 3.37 -9.37 -17.29
C GLU A 117 3.56 -9.28 -15.77
N ASP A 118 4.26 -8.26 -15.31
CA ASP A 118 4.52 -8.01 -13.89
C ASP A 118 3.27 -7.50 -13.17
N CYS A 119 2.43 -6.69 -13.83
CA CYS A 119 1.12 -6.33 -13.32
C CYS A 119 0.24 -7.56 -13.09
N VAL A 120 0.19 -8.50 -14.06
CA VAL A 120 -0.58 -9.74 -13.93
C VAL A 120 -0.04 -10.62 -12.80
N LYS A 121 1.29 -10.74 -12.67
CA LYS A 121 1.89 -11.46 -11.52
C LYS A 121 1.46 -10.83 -10.19
N LEU A 122 1.56 -9.51 -10.08
CA LEU A 122 1.21 -8.80 -8.85
C LEU A 122 -0.28 -8.94 -8.51
N LEU A 123 -1.16 -8.82 -9.49
CA LEU A 123 -2.61 -8.99 -9.31
C LEU A 123 -2.98 -10.44 -8.96
N ASN A 124 -2.27 -11.45 -9.48
CA ASN A 124 -2.46 -12.84 -9.07
C ASN A 124 -2.06 -13.05 -7.60
N LYS A 125 -0.94 -12.46 -7.16
CA LYS A 125 -0.56 -12.49 -5.73
C LYS A 125 -1.59 -11.81 -4.84
N CYS A 126 -2.17 -10.69 -5.30
CA CYS A 126 -3.27 -10.03 -4.59
C CYS A 126 -4.48 -10.97 -4.48
N LYS A 127 -4.85 -11.63 -5.59
CA LYS A 127 -5.97 -12.58 -5.63
C LYS A 127 -5.79 -13.76 -4.67
N GLU A 128 -4.56 -14.25 -4.50
CA GLU A 128 -4.26 -15.34 -3.56
C GLU A 128 -4.40 -14.92 -2.09
N ALA A 129 -4.24 -13.62 -1.79
CA ALA A 129 -4.28 -13.07 -0.45
C ALA A 129 -5.64 -12.50 -0.02
N ILE A 130 -6.64 -12.48 -0.92
CA ILE A 130 -8.00 -12.03 -0.60
C ILE A 130 -8.98 -13.21 -0.48
N PRO A 131 -9.94 -13.17 0.45
CA PRO A 131 -11.05 -14.11 0.48
C PRO A 131 -12.05 -13.84 -0.66
N ASN A 132 -13.00 -14.76 -0.89
CA ASN A 132 -13.99 -14.63 -1.97
C ASN A 132 -14.85 -13.36 -1.90
N HIS A 133 -15.06 -12.80 -0.71
CA HIS A 133 -15.80 -11.55 -0.49
C HIS A 133 -14.91 -10.30 -0.52
N GLY A 134 -13.60 -10.48 -0.67
CA GLY A 134 -12.62 -9.41 -0.70
C GLY A 134 -12.44 -8.76 -2.08
N GLY A 135 -11.53 -7.80 -2.16
CA GLY A 135 -11.28 -7.06 -3.39
C GLY A 135 -9.92 -6.36 -3.46
N VAL A 136 -9.51 -6.04 -4.68
CA VAL A 136 -8.33 -5.22 -4.97
C VAL A 136 -8.79 -3.82 -5.39
N ILE A 137 -8.25 -2.80 -4.73
CA ILE A 137 -8.55 -1.38 -4.95
C ILE A 137 -7.36 -0.77 -5.67
N ILE A 138 -7.56 -0.36 -6.91
CA ILE A 138 -6.51 0.23 -7.76
C ILE A 138 -6.76 1.74 -7.85
N ILE A 139 -5.75 2.54 -7.53
CA ILE A 139 -5.79 4.00 -7.55
C ILE A 139 -4.66 4.50 -8.45
N GLU A 140 -5.01 4.82 -9.69
CA GLU A 140 -4.09 5.18 -10.77
C GLU A 140 -4.65 6.36 -11.60
N VAL A 141 -3.90 6.81 -12.61
CA VAL A 141 -4.29 7.83 -13.60
C VAL A 141 -4.80 7.19 -14.88
#